data_AF-S9TE31-F1
#
_entry.id   AF-S9TE31-F1
#
_cell.length_a   1.000
_cell.length_b   1.000
_cell.length_c   1.000
_cell.angle_alpha   90.00
_cell.angle_beta   90.00
_cell.angle_gamma   90.00
#
_symmetry.space_group_name_H-M   'P 1'
#
loop_
_entity.id
_entity.type
_entity.pdbx_description
1 polymer ?
#
loop_
_entity_poly.entity_id
_entity_poly.type
_entity_poly.pdbx_seq_one_letter_code
_entity_poly.pdbx_strand_id
1 'polypeptide(L)'
;MFELGDQHDAQEFLVALLDTVGEELRLASPAGTVAQSLPSHTVLGDVDALARQWRSAHLMAHNSLVTHLFSGQTVQRVSCPRCAASSFCCDAFSSLFIPLLYPAAQDWQVSIEDCLAECFRDECVEMAARCSECKEMSAQFVRRQGLYCLPPYLVLCVNRFKKDAYGMFTRKRTTSLRFGERLHMGPWMSEAVVPAARSESGGIHWADVDRPRSRRGEYALFGVVNHVGDLYHGHYVSYCERSDHWFLFNDKQVTESPVSPCERPGCGSEVYILFYRSLTHCC
;
A
#
# COMPACT_ATOMS: atom_id res chain seq x y z
N MET A 1 4.99 23.79 -7.97
CA MET A 1 4.49 22.92 -6.88
C MET A 1 5.34 23.13 -5.64
N PHE A 2 6.67 22.96 -5.70
CA PHE A 2 7.55 23.22 -4.57
C PHE A 2 8.28 24.55 -4.74
N GLU A 3 7.85 25.58 -4.00
CA GLU A 3 8.52 26.89 -3.96
C GLU A 3 9.59 26.93 -2.87
N LEU A 4 10.66 27.69 -3.13
CA LEU A 4 11.79 27.85 -2.22
C LEU A 4 11.38 28.64 -0.97
N GLY A 5 11.61 28.06 0.21
CA GLY A 5 11.41 28.71 1.51
C GLY A 5 10.17 28.23 2.27
N ASP A 6 9.24 27.54 1.59
CA ASP A 6 8.03 27.00 2.21
C ASP A 6 8.21 25.54 2.65
N GLN A 7 7.45 25.13 3.67
CA GLN A 7 7.35 23.73 4.08
C GLN A 7 6.35 22.99 3.21
N HIS A 8 6.71 21.78 2.77
CA HIS A 8 5.90 20.93 1.90
C HIS A 8 5.75 19.53 2.49
N ASP A 9 4.74 18.80 2.04
CA ASP A 9 4.51 17.43 2.45
C ASP A 9 5.55 16.48 1.81
N ALA A 10 6.23 15.68 2.64
CA ALA A 10 7.28 14.79 2.15
C ALA A 10 6.75 13.67 1.24
N GLN A 11 5.49 13.27 1.39
CA GLN A 11 4.87 12.26 0.54
C GLN A 11 4.51 12.86 -0.83
N GLU A 12 4.00 14.09 -0.86
CA GLU A 12 3.72 14.80 -2.11
C GLU A 12 5.02 15.02 -2.90
N PHE A 13 6.08 15.44 -2.22
CA PHE A 13 7.41 15.55 -2.80
C PHE A 13 7.92 14.21 -3.36
N LEU A 14 7.76 13.11 -2.60
CA LEU A 14 8.18 11.79 -3.05
C LEU A 14 7.45 11.36 -4.33
N VAL A 15 6.12 11.54 -4.40
CA VAL A 15 5.35 11.21 -5.59
C VAL A 15 5.81 12.04 -6.79
N ALA A 16 5.91 13.35 -6.64
CA ALA A 16 6.36 14.22 -7.71
C ALA A 16 7.78 13.88 -8.20
N LEU A 17 8.68 13.51 -7.29
CA LEU A 17 10.02 13.05 -7.62
C LEU A 17 10.00 11.72 -8.39
N LEU A 18 9.26 10.72 -7.90
CA LEU A 18 9.15 9.41 -8.55
C LEU A 18 8.52 9.52 -9.93
N ASP A 19 7.48 10.35 -10.07
CA ASP A 19 6.85 10.60 -11.36
C ASP A 19 7.84 11.27 -12.32
N THR A 20 8.49 12.37 -11.90
CA THR A 20 9.49 13.08 -12.74
C THR A 20 10.61 12.13 -13.20
N VAL A 21 11.21 11.38 -12.26
CA VAL A 21 12.26 10.41 -12.59
C VAL A 21 11.73 9.28 -13.48
N GLY A 22 10.50 8.83 -13.24
CA GLY A 22 9.84 7.81 -14.05
C GLY A 22 9.59 8.27 -15.49
N GLU A 23 9.24 9.54 -15.69
CA GLU A 23 9.06 10.14 -17.01
C GLU A 23 10.38 10.33 -17.76
N GLU A 24 11.42 10.81 -17.06
CA GLU A 24 12.75 11.02 -17.65
C GLU A 24 13.46 9.69 -17.98
N LEU A 25 13.23 8.63 -17.19
CA LEU A 25 13.81 7.31 -17.37
C LEU A 25 12.87 6.31 -18.07
N ARG A 26 11.93 6.79 -18.89
CA ARG A 26 11.09 5.89 -19.70
C ARG A 26 11.96 5.09 -20.66
N LEU A 27 11.87 3.77 -20.55
CA LEU A 27 12.54 2.85 -21.45
C LEU A 27 11.84 2.89 -22.81
N ALA A 28 12.62 2.79 -23.89
CA ALA A 28 12.06 2.79 -25.23
C ALA A 28 11.03 1.64 -25.37
N SER A 29 9.80 1.99 -25.73
CA SER A 29 8.79 0.98 -26.04
C SER A 29 9.24 0.21 -27.29
N PRO A 30 9.11 -1.13 -27.31
CA PRO A 30 9.33 -1.91 -28.51
C PRO A 30 8.48 -1.36 -29.66
N ALA A 31 9.08 -1.16 -30.84
CA ALA A 31 8.38 -0.65 -32.01
C ALA A 31 7.14 -1.52 -32.31
N GLY A 32 5.96 -0.90 -32.41
CA GLY A 32 4.69 -1.59 -32.65
C GLY A 32 3.88 -1.95 -31.39
N THR A 33 4.32 -1.54 -30.19
CA THR A 33 3.53 -1.73 -28.96
C THR A 33 2.33 -0.78 -28.95
N VAL A 34 1.13 -1.31 -29.20
CA VAL A 34 -0.13 -0.57 -29.02
C VAL A 34 -0.45 -0.54 -27.52
N ALA A 35 -0.65 0.65 -26.96
CA ALA A 35 -1.16 0.81 -25.61
C ALA A 35 -2.54 0.14 -25.53
N GLN A 36 -2.61 -1.03 -24.89
CA GLN A 36 -3.89 -1.71 -24.66
C GLN A 36 -4.67 -0.92 -23.62
N SER A 37 -5.95 -0.67 -23.89
CA SER A 37 -6.86 -0.08 -22.90
C SER A 37 -6.86 -0.95 -21.64
N LEU A 38 -6.67 -0.33 -20.47
CA LEU A 38 -6.76 -1.05 -19.20
C LEU A 38 -8.15 -1.69 -19.10
N PRO A 39 -8.26 -3.01 -18.91
CA PRO A 39 -9.56 -3.65 -18.77
C PRO A 39 -10.22 -3.07 -17.52
N SER A 40 -11.37 -2.41 -17.70
CA SER A 40 -11.96 -1.58 -16.67
C SER A 40 -12.78 -2.40 -15.68
N HIS A 41 -13.58 -3.38 -16.12
CA HIS A 41 -14.44 -4.16 -15.22
C HIS A 41 -14.77 -5.55 -15.82
N THR A 42 -14.71 -6.61 -15.01
CA THR A 42 -15.29 -7.92 -15.37
C THR A 42 -16.33 -8.33 -14.35
N VAL A 43 -17.51 -8.73 -14.83
CA VAL A 43 -18.66 -9.07 -13.99
C VAL A 43 -18.64 -10.55 -13.58
N LEU A 44 -18.00 -11.43 -14.36
CA LEU A 44 -17.84 -12.86 -14.10
C LEU A 44 -16.70 -13.38 -15.01
N GLY A 45 -15.50 -13.61 -14.46
CA GLY A 45 -14.33 -14.03 -15.22
C GLY A 45 -13.13 -14.26 -14.31
N ASP A 46 -12.15 -15.01 -14.80
CA ASP A 46 -10.90 -15.32 -14.10
C ASP A 46 -10.18 -14.03 -13.64
N VAL A 47 -10.31 -13.71 -12.35
CA VAL A 47 -9.77 -12.48 -11.75
C VAL A 47 -8.24 -12.45 -11.84
N ASP A 48 -7.61 -13.62 -11.81
CA ASP A 48 -6.16 -13.76 -11.99
C ASP A 48 -5.77 -13.41 -13.44
N ALA A 49 -6.56 -13.80 -14.44
CA ALA A 49 -6.34 -13.38 -15.82
C ALA A 49 -6.53 -11.85 -15.99
N LEU A 50 -7.60 -11.28 -15.41
CA LEU A 50 -7.82 -9.82 -15.42
C LEU A 50 -6.63 -9.08 -14.80
N ALA A 51 -6.21 -9.49 -13.61
CA ALA A 51 -5.13 -8.83 -12.88
C ALA A 51 -3.79 -8.93 -13.62
N ARG A 52 -3.47 -10.10 -14.23
CA ARG A 52 -2.29 -10.25 -15.10
C ARG A 52 -2.34 -9.35 -16.33
N GLN A 53 -3.46 -9.33 -17.03
CA GLN A 53 -3.63 -8.51 -18.23
C GLN A 53 -3.49 -7.03 -17.88
N TRP A 54 -4.18 -6.58 -16.83
CA TRP A 54 -4.08 -5.20 -16.34
C TRP A 54 -2.64 -4.84 -15.97
N ARG A 55 -1.94 -5.71 -15.22
CA ARG A 55 -0.54 -5.49 -14.83
C ARG A 55 0.37 -5.32 -16.03
N SER A 56 0.23 -6.22 -17.01
CA SER A 56 1.03 -6.18 -18.23
C SER A 56 0.79 -4.89 -19.02
N ALA A 57 -0.48 -4.46 -19.15
CA ALA A 57 -0.82 -3.22 -19.82
C ALA A 57 -0.27 -1.98 -19.06
N HIS A 58 -0.37 -1.97 -17.73
CA HIS A 58 0.19 -0.90 -16.90
C HIS A 58 1.72 -0.79 -17.03
N LEU A 59 2.44 -1.91 -16.95
CA LEU A 59 3.90 -1.92 -17.12
C LEU A 59 4.34 -1.50 -18.52
N MET A 60 3.56 -1.82 -19.55
CA MET A 60 3.84 -1.37 -20.92
C MET A 60 3.56 0.12 -21.12
N ALA A 61 2.47 0.64 -20.55
CA ALA A 61 2.10 2.05 -20.63
C ALA A 61 3.05 2.96 -19.84
N HIS A 62 3.53 2.47 -18.69
CA HIS A 62 4.42 3.20 -17.78
C HIS A 62 5.76 2.48 -17.64
N ASN A 63 6.43 2.18 -18.77
CA ASN A 63 7.66 1.39 -18.75
C ASN A 63 8.87 2.22 -18.28
N SER A 64 9.07 2.33 -16.97
CA SER A 64 10.20 3.02 -16.34
C SER A 64 10.80 2.19 -15.22
N LEU A 65 12.07 2.46 -14.89
CA LEU A 65 12.72 1.82 -13.72
C LEU A 65 11.91 2.06 -12.44
N VAL A 66 11.37 3.28 -12.26
CA VAL A 66 10.55 3.65 -11.11
C VAL A 66 9.31 2.75 -11.02
N THR A 67 8.61 2.55 -12.14
CA THR A 67 7.42 1.70 -12.18
C THR A 67 7.78 0.25 -11.83
N HIS A 68 8.88 -0.30 -12.35
CA HIS A 68 9.28 -1.68 -11.99
C HIS A 68 9.70 -1.83 -10.52
N LEU A 69 10.22 -0.78 -9.90
CA LEU A 69 10.72 -0.81 -8.51
C LEU A 69 9.67 -0.51 -7.45
N PHE A 70 8.73 0.40 -7.72
CA PHE A 70 7.79 0.94 -6.74
C PHE A 70 6.32 0.64 -7.04
N SER A 71 5.97 0.26 -8.29
CA SER A 71 4.55 -0.01 -8.64
C SER A 71 4.13 -1.40 -8.19
N GLY A 72 3.23 -1.46 -7.20
CA GLY A 72 2.44 -2.63 -6.86
C GLY A 72 1.06 -2.61 -7.54
N GLN A 73 0.26 -3.63 -7.25
CA GLN A 73 -1.11 -3.74 -7.77
C GLN A 73 -2.09 -4.21 -6.68
N THR A 74 -3.22 -3.54 -6.59
CA THR A 74 -4.38 -3.96 -5.79
C THR A 74 -5.49 -4.50 -6.69
N VAL A 75 -6.31 -5.37 -6.11
CA VAL A 75 -7.56 -5.84 -6.71
C VAL A 75 -8.68 -5.52 -5.73
N GLN A 76 -9.66 -4.76 -6.21
CA GLN A 76 -10.89 -4.45 -5.51
C GLN A 76 -12.03 -5.32 -6.03
N ARG A 77 -12.87 -5.80 -5.13
CA ARG A 77 -14.08 -6.57 -5.43
C ARG A 77 -15.27 -5.85 -4.81
N VAL A 78 -16.27 -5.53 -5.60
CA VAL A 78 -17.56 -5.02 -5.11
C VAL A 78 -18.62 -6.08 -5.33
N SER A 79 -19.29 -6.50 -4.27
CA SER A 79 -20.24 -7.62 -4.30
C SER A 79 -21.65 -7.21 -3.87
N CYS A 80 -22.64 -7.73 -4.59
CA CYS A 80 -24.05 -7.55 -4.24
C CYS A 80 -24.40 -8.40 -3.00
N PRO A 81 -25.01 -7.82 -1.95
CA PRO A 81 -25.32 -8.56 -0.73
C PRO A 81 -26.44 -9.58 -0.91
N ARG A 82 -27.23 -9.49 -2.00
CA ARG A 82 -28.37 -10.39 -2.26
C ARG A 82 -27.99 -11.63 -3.06
N CYS A 83 -27.23 -11.46 -4.15
CA CYS A 83 -26.90 -12.55 -5.07
C CYS A 83 -25.39 -12.86 -5.16
N ALA A 84 -24.55 -12.17 -4.40
CA ALA A 84 -23.08 -12.29 -4.40
C ALA A 84 -22.37 -12.02 -5.74
N ALA A 85 -23.11 -11.60 -6.78
CA ALA A 85 -22.54 -11.13 -8.04
C ALA A 85 -21.51 -10.03 -7.76
N SER A 86 -20.35 -10.13 -8.39
CA SER A 86 -19.17 -9.34 -8.03
C SER A 86 -18.55 -8.68 -9.25
N SER A 87 -18.21 -7.41 -9.13
CA SER A 87 -17.35 -6.72 -10.09
C SER A 87 -15.95 -6.55 -9.51
N PHE A 88 -14.96 -6.51 -10.39
CA PHE A 88 -13.56 -6.37 -10.03
C PHE A 88 -12.96 -5.13 -10.69
N CYS A 89 -12.06 -4.45 -9.96
CA CYS A 89 -11.24 -3.35 -10.43
C CYS A 89 -9.79 -3.61 -10.02
N CYS A 90 -8.85 -3.28 -10.90
CA CYS A 90 -7.42 -3.36 -10.63
C CYS A 90 -6.84 -1.96 -10.63
N ASP A 91 -5.98 -1.67 -9.66
CA ASP A 91 -5.31 -0.38 -9.54
C ASP A 91 -3.82 -0.59 -9.23
N ALA A 92 -2.99 0.38 -9.65
CA ALA A 92 -1.59 0.42 -9.25
C ALA A 92 -1.43 1.32 -8.03
N PHE A 93 -0.38 1.06 -7.26
CA PHE A 93 0.05 1.95 -6.19
C PHE A 93 1.57 2.07 -6.19
N SER A 94 2.09 3.28 -5.95
CA SER A 94 3.51 3.54 -5.65
C SER A 94 3.77 3.64 -4.15
N SER A 95 2.73 4.01 -3.38
CA SER A 95 2.73 4.07 -1.92
C SER A 95 1.37 3.69 -1.37
N LEU A 96 1.33 2.99 -0.23
CA LEU A 96 0.08 2.69 0.49
C LEU A 96 -0.09 3.67 1.66
N PHE A 97 -1.26 4.30 1.75
CA PHE A 97 -1.63 5.10 2.91
C PHE A 97 -2.27 4.19 3.97
N ILE A 98 -1.63 4.08 5.12
CA ILE A 98 -2.16 3.31 6.24
C ILE A 98 -2.88 4.25 7.22
N PRO A 99 -4.14 3.95 7.60
CA PRO A 99 -4.86 4.75 8.58
C PRO A 99 -4.25 4.56 9.96
N LEU A 100 -3.94 5.65 10.65
CA LEU A 100 -3.48 5.57 12.04
C LEU A 100 -4.69 5.39 12.98
N LEU A 101 -4.79 4.19 13.56
CA LEU A 101 -5.88 3.80 14.45
C LEU A 101 -5.86 4.54 15.80
N TYR A 102 -6.99 4.50 16.49
CA TYR A 102 -7.10 4.96 17.88
C TYR A 102 -7.13 3.73 18.79
N PRO A 103 -6.30 3.66 19.83
CA PRO A 103 -6.40 2.60 20.81
C PRO A 103 -7.71 2.73 21.59
N ALA A 104 -8.42 1.62 21.77
CA ALA A 104 -9.69 1.57 22.52
C ALA A 104 -9.48 1.56 24.05
N ALA A 105 -8.23 1.35 24.51
CA ALA A 105 -7.83 1.27 25.91
C ALA A 105 -6.55 2.08 26.16
N GLN A 106 -6.12 2.16 27.42
CA GLN A 106 -5.01 2.98 27.97
C GLN A 106 -3.63 2.85 27.27
N ASP A 107 -3.47 1.94 26.31
CA ASP A 107 -2.25 1.76 25.53
C ASP A 107 -2.15 2.80 24.42
N TRP A 108 -1.23 3.74 24.55
CA TRP A 108 -1.00 4.83 23.58
C TRP A 108 -0.29 4.38 22.29
N GLN A 109 -0.38 3.09 21.93
CA GLN A 109 0.33 2.49 20.81
C GLN A 109 -0.60 1.63 19.94
N VAL A 110 -0.41 1.68 18.63
CA VAL A 110 -1.09 0.81 17.66
C VAL A 110 -0.05 0.10 16.82
N SER A 111 -0.28 -1.14 16.41
CA SER A 111 0.67 -1.84 15.53
C SER A 111 0.45 -1.48 14.06
N ILE A 112 1.51 -1.58 13.26
CA ILE A 112 1.42 -1.41 11.80
C ILE A 112 0.54 -2.49 11.18
N GLU A 113 0.52 -3.68 11.75
CA GLU A 113 -0.34 -4.79 11.35
C GLU A 113 -1.82 -4.45 11.57
N ASP A 114 -2.19 -3.82 12.69
CA ASP A 114 -3.57 -3.38 12.93
C ASP A 114 -3.98 -2.31 11.92
N CYS A 115 -3.09 -1.35 11.64
CA CYS A 115 -3.32 -0.30 10.63
C CYS A 115 -3.48 -0.87 9.21
N LEU A 116 -2.69 -1.89 8.86
CA LEU A 116 -2.82 -2.59 7.58
C LEU A 116 -4.12 -3.42 7.54
N ALA A 117 -4.47 -4.11 8.62
CA ALA A 117 -5.73 -4.84 8.73
C ALA A 117 -6.96 -3.92 8.57
N GLU A 118 -6.90 -2.69 9.08
CA GLU A 118 -7.91 -1.66 8.80
C GLU A 118 -7.96 -1.30 7.31
N CYS A 119 -6.80 -1.08 6.68
CA CYS A 119 -6.69 -0.68 5.27
C CYS A 119 -7.36 -1.70 4.31
N PHE A 120 -7.28 -2.99 4.65
CA PHE A 120 -7.83 -4.08 3.84
C PHE A 120 -9.11 -4.70 4.43
N ARG A 121 -9.75 -4.02 5.39
CA ARG A 121 -11.03 -4.50 5.93
C ARG A 121 -12.13 -4.42 4.87
N ASP A 122 -13.05 -5.38 4.90
CA ASP A 122 -14.32 -5.31 4.19
C ASP A 122 -15.08 -4.03 4.58
N GLU A 123 -15.49 -3.26 3.57
CA GLU A 123 -16.26 -2.03 3.74
C GLU A 123 -17.67 -2.20 3.20
N CYS A 124 -18.66 -1.77 3.98
CA CYS A 124 -20.03 -1.61 3.49
C CYS A 124 -20.14 -0.25 2.78
N VAL A 125 -20.31 -0.27 1.47
CA VAL A 125 -20.48 0.91 0.64
C VAL A 125 -21.98 1.22 0.54
N GLU A 126 -22.40 2.33 1.13
CA GLU A 126 -23.77 2.84 1.03
C GLU A 126 -23.98 3.50 -0.33
N MET A 127 -24.54 2.75 -1.27
CA MET A 127 -24.80 3.21 -2.62
C MET A 127 -26.11 2.58 -3.11
N ALA A 128 -27.13 3.41 -3.29
CA ALA A 128 -28.39 2.99 -3.90
C ALA A 128 -28.17 2.70 -5.39
N ALA A 129 -27.97 1.43 -5.74
CA ALA A 129 -27.75 0.99 -7.11
C ALA A 129 -28.48 -0.32 -7.40
N ARG A 130 -28.87 -0.48 -8.68
CA ARG A 130 -29.48 -1.71 -9.17
C ARG A 130 -28.39 -2.71 -9.55
N CYS A 131 -28.47 -3.92 -9.01
CA CYS A 131 -27.54 -4.99 -9.37
C CYS A 131 -27.66 -5.37 -10.85
N SER A 132 -26.53 -5.57 -11.55
CA SER A 132 -26.51 -6.01 -12.95
C SER A 132 -27.07 -7.41 -13.14
N GLU A 133 -26.89 -8.31 -12.16
CA GLU A 133 -27.28 -9.72 -12.27
C GLU A 133 -28.72 -9.96 -11.81
N CYS A 134 -29.04 -9.69 -10.54
CA CYS A 134 -30.38 -9.97 -10.00
C CYS A 134 -31.42 -8.87 -10.28
N LYS A 135 -31.00 -7.73 -10.86
CA LYS A 135 -31.85 -6.56 -11.17
C LYS A 135 -32.58 -5.92 -9.98
N GLU A 136 -32.34 -6.42 -8.77
CA GLU A 136 -32.85 -5.86 -7.53
C GLU A 136 -32.12 -4.57 -7.14
N MET A 137 -32.84 -3.68 -6.48
CA MET A 137 -32.25 -2.48 -5.88
C MET A 137 -31.57 -2.85 -4.56
N SER A 138 -30.32 -2.43 -4.39
CA SER A 138 -29.61 -2.52 -3.13
C SER A 138 -29.22 -1.13 -2.65
N ALA A 139 -29.37 -0.86 -1.36
CA ALA A 139 -28.86 0.37 -0.74
C ALA A 139 -27.39 0.24 -0.34
N GLN A 140 -26.86 -0.98 -0.28
CA GLN A 140 -25.53 -1.29 0.22
C GLN A 140 -24.84 -2.35 -0.66
N PHE A 141 -23.53 -2.25 -0.78
CA PHE A 141 -22.66 -3.22 -1.44
C PHE A 141 -21.45 -3.50 -0.54
N VAL A 142 -20.87 -4.69 -0.62
CA VAL A 142 -19.66 -5.02 0.13
C VAL A 142 -18.44 -4.85 -0.77
N ARG A 143 -17.55 -3.92 -0.42
CA ARG A 143 -16.26 -3.71 -1.09
C ARG A 143 -15.17 -4.43 -0.29
N ARG A 144 -14.36 -5.23 -0.99
CA ARG A 144 -13.13 -5.84 -0.48
C ARG A 144 -11.96 -5.37 -1.32
N GLN A 145 -10.81 -5.19 -0.71
CA GLN A 145 -9.57 -4.86 -1.40
C GLN A 145 -8.46 -5.79 -0.92
N GLY A 146 -7.58 -6.20 -1.82
CA GLY A 146 -6.39 -6.97 -1.48
C GLY A 146 -5.23 -6.68 -2.43
N LEU A 147 -4.04 -7.12 -2.05
CA LEU A 147 -2.81 -6.95 -2.80
C LEU A 147 -2.63 -8.10 -3.80
N TYR A 148 -2.47 -7.79 -5.08
CA TYR A 148 -2.22 -8.79 -6.11
C TYR A 148 -0.71 -8.92 -6.41
N CYS A 149 -0.03 -7.79 -6.52
CA CYS A 149 1.41 -7.71 -6.75
C CYS A 149 2.04 -6.71 -5.80
N LEU A 150 3.16 -7.09 -5.19
CA LEU A 150 3.91 -6.26 -4.27
C LEU A 150 5.18 -5.72 -4.94
N PRO A 151 5.53 -4.43 -4.74
CA PRO A 151 6.71 -3.84 -5.35
C PRO A 151 8.00 -4.28 -4.65
N PRO A 152 9.15 -4.36 -5.34
CA PRO A 152 10.45 -4.57 -4.71
C PRO A 152 10.75 -3.59 -3.56
N TYR A 153 10.34 -2.33 -3.72
CA TYR A 153 10.42 -1.30 -2.69
C TYR A 153 9.01 -0.85 -2.30
N LEU A 154 8.59 -1.21 -1.10
CA LEU A 154 7.30 -0.87 -0.54
C LEU A 154 7.40 0.43 0.27
N VAL A 155 6.55 1.40 -0.09
CA VAL A 155 6.43 2.68 0.62
C VAL A 155 5.10 2.70 1.37
N LEU A 156 5.16 2.86 2.69
CA LEU A 156 3.98 3.00 3.55
C LEU A 156 3.94 4.42 4.13
N CYS A 157 2.86 5.14 3.87
CA CYS A 157 2.64 6.49 4.37
C CYS A 157 1.61 6.46 5.50
N VAL A 158 1.97 6.97 6.67
CA VAL A 158 1.09 6.97 7.85
C VAL A 158 0.20 8.19 7.80
N ASN A 159 -1.12 7.98 7.72
CA ASN A 159 -2.07 9.07 7.69
C ASN A 159 -2.25 9.69 9.08
N ARG A 160 -1.37 10.63 9.43
CA ARG A 160 -1.38 11.33 10.73
C ARG A 160 -2.28 12.56 10.75
N PHE A 161 -2.64 13.12 9.61
CA PHE A 161 -3.32 14.41 9.57
C PHE A 161 -4.83 14.23 9.42
N LYS A 162 -5.58 14.63 10.46
CA LYS A 162 -7.04 14.53 10.42
C LYS A 162 -7.63 15.69 9.61
N LYS A 163 -8.45 15.37 8.62
CA LYS A 163 -9.32 16.34 7.95
C LYS A 163 -10.68 16.46 8.66
N ASP A 164 -11.26 17.65 8.67
CA ASP A 164 -12.65 17.87 9.09
C ASP A 164 -13.64 17.54 7.96
N ALA A 165 -14.93 17.81 8.19
CA ALA A 165 -16.00 17.58 7.21
C ALA A 165 -15.87 18.46 5.96
N TYR A 166 -15.08 19.54 6.02
CA TYR A 166 -14.81 20.44 4.89
C TYR A 166 -13.48 20.10 4.18
N GLY A 167 -12.80 19.04 4.62
CA GLY A 167 -11.51 18.61 4.05
C GLY A 167 -10.30 19.38 4.58
N MET A 168 -10.49 20.29 5.53
CA MET A 168 -9.41 21.08 6.13
C MET A 168 -8.66 20.22 7.15
N PHE A 169 -7.33 20.22 7.09
CA PHE A 169 -6.54 19.58 8.12
C PHE A 169 -6.70 20.32 9.46
N THR A 170 -6.93 19.56 10.53
CA THR A 170 -7.25 20.10 11.86
C THR A 170 -6.17 19.86 12.89
N ARG A 171 -5.50 18.70 12.82
CA ARG A 171 -4.42 18.33 13.73
C ARG A 171 -3.60 17.16 13.21
N LYS A 172 -2.34 17.10 13.62
CA LYS A 172 -1.50 15.91 13.53
C LYS A 172 -1.80 14.95 14.67
N ARG A 173 -1.88 13.65 14.37
CA ARG A 173 -2.04 12.56 15.34
C ARG A 173 -0.66 12.06 15.77
N THR A 174 -0.41 12.10 17.06
CA THR A 174 0.83 11.65 17.72
C THR A 174 0.72 10.26 18.34
N THR A 175 -0.37 9.51 18.06
CA THR A 175 -0.48 8.10 18.46
C THR A 175 0.76 7.36 17.97
N SER A 176 1.41 6.64 18.87
CA SER A 176 2.65 5.96 18.55
C SER A 176 2.36 4.73 17.71
N LEU A 177 2.95 4.65 16.52
CA LEU A 177 2.91 3.48 15.66
C LEU A 177 4.05 2.54 16.07
N ARG A 178 3.70 1.31 16.42
CA ARG A 178 4.65 0.21 16.59
C ARG A 178 4.85 -0.47 15.24
N PHE A 179 6.06 -0.41 14.72
CA PHE A 179 6.48 -1.07 13.49
C PHE A 179 7.78 -1.83 13.78
N GLY A 180 8.13 -2.80 12.94
CA GLY A 180 9.34 -3.61 13.10
C GLY A 180 10.32 -3.42 11.94
N GLU A 181 11.55 -3.92 12.11
CA GLU A 181 12.49 -4.01 10.99
C GLU A 181 12.04 -5.03 9.93
N ARG A 182 11.13 -5.94 10.29
CA ARG A 182 10.56 -6.95 9.40
C ARG A 182 9.07 -6.71 9.28
N LEU A 183 8.55 -6.83 8.06
CA LEU A 183 7.13 -6.73 7.77
C LEU A 183 6.71 -7.87 6.84
N HIS A 184 5.61 -8.53 7.16
CA HIS A 184 5.04 -9.59 6.35
C HIS A 184 3.69 -9.15 5.77
N MET A 185 3.65 -8.95 4.45
CA MET A 185 2.47 -8.47 3.73
C MET A 185 1.51 -9.59 3.28
N GLY A 186 1.89 -10.86 3.47
CA GLY A 186 1.12 -12.03 3.08
C GLY A 186 -0.36 -12.04 3.53
N PRO A 187 -0.71 -11.60 4.76
CA PRO A 187 -2.10 -11.62 5.23
C PRO A 187 -3.09 -10.78 4.41
N TRP A 188 -2.59 -9.80 3.64
CA TRP A 188 -3.43 -8.87 2.86
C TRP A 188 -3.32 -9.09 1.36
N MET A 189 -2.67 -10.18 0.92
CA MET A 189 -2.68 -10.60 -0.47
C MET A 189 -4.08 -11.08 -0.86
N SER A 190 -4.60 -10.63 -2.01
CA SER A 190 -5.96 -10.89 -2.47
C SER A 190 -6.23 -12.38 -2.67
N GLU A 191 -7.37 -12.86 -2.15
CA GLU A 191 -7.88 -14.22 -2.41
C GLU A 191 -8.08 -14.53 -3.90
N ALA A 192 -8.10 -13.52 -4.78
CA ALA A 192 -8.12 -13.68 -6.23
C ALA A 192 -6.88 -14.39 -6.83
N VAL A 193 -5.86 -14.74 -6.01
CA VAL A 193 -4.59 -15.36 -6.42
C VAL A 193 -4.44 -16.80 -5.93
N VAL A 194 -5.45 -17.38 -5.28
CA VAL A 194 -5.53 -18.83 -5.06
C VAL A 194 -6.45 -19.40 -6.13
N PRO A 195 -5.98 -20.27 -7.04
CA PRO A 195 -6.89 -21.01 -7.88
C PRO A 195 -7.86 -21.73 -6.95
N ALA A 196 -9.16 -21.52 -7.12
CA ALA A 196 -10.14 -22.48 -6.62
C ALA A 196 -9.82 -23.82 -7.31
N ALA A 197 -8.94 -24.60 -6.70
CA ALA A 197 -8.79 -26.00 -7.04
C ALA A 197 -10.14 -26.63 -6.73
N ARG A 198 -10.94 -26.79 -7.78
CA ARG A 198 -12.12 -27.64 -7.76
C ARG A 198 -11.67 -29.01 -7.27
N SER A 199 -12.08 -29.38 -6.06
CA SER A 199 -12.18 -30.77 -5.64
C SER A 199 -13.59 -31.00 -5.13
N GLU A 200 -14.28 -31.97 -5.72
CA GLU A 200 -15.67 -32.35 -5.47
C GLU A 200 -15.89 -33.10 -4.14
N SER A 201 -14.95 -33.03 -3.19
CA SER A 201 -15.08 -33.69 -1.89
C SER A 201 -14.67 -32.75 -0.77
N GLY A 202 -15.68 -32.31 -0.01
CA GLY A 202 -15.58 -31.30 1.03
C GLY A 202 -14.57 -31.63 2.13
N GLY A 203 -13.69 -30.67 2.39
CA GLY A 203 -12.76 -30.65 3.52
C GLY A 203 -11.53 -29.83 3.18
N ILE A 204 -11.53 -28.53 3.50
CA ILE A 204 -10.34 -27.70 3.35
C ILE A 204 -9.40 -28.01 4.53
N HIS A 205 -8.29 -28.67 4.24
CA HIS A 205 -7.18 -28.85 5.19
C HIS A 205 -6.11 -27.81 4.86
N TRP A 206 -5.88 -26.87 5.77
CA TRP A 206 -4.99 -25.71 5.62
C TRP A 206 -3.49 -26.06 5.51
N ALA A 207 -3.12 -27.34 5.61
CA ALA A 207 -1.74 -27.80 5.70
C ALA A 207 -1.10 -28.29 4.39
N ASP A 208 -1.86 -28.47 3.30
CA ASP A 208 -1.35 -29.11 2.07
C ASP A 208 -1.03 -28.13 0.92
N VAL A 209 -0.99 -26.81 1.18
CA VAL A 209 -0.48 -25.78 0.23
C VAL A 209 0.98 -25.42 0.56
N ASP A 210 1.83 -26.44 0.74
CA ASP A 210 3.23 -26.25 1.09
C ASP A 210 4.14 -26.32 -0.16
N ARG A 211 4.24 -25.18 -0.88
CA ARG A 211 5.37 -24.70 -1.72
C ARG A 211 5.00 -23.44 -2.54
N PRO A 212 5.91 -22.49 -2.83
CA PRO A 212 6.86 -21.72 -2.03
C PRO A 212 6.35 -20.25 -1.89
N ARG A 213 5.10 -20.06 -1.48
CA ARG A 213 4.48 -18.73 -1.35
C ARG A 213 4.67 -18.08 0.03
N SER A 214 5.15 -18.84 1.02
CA SER A 214 5.32 -18.38 2.42
C SER A 214 6.44 -17.38 2.66
N ARG A 215 7.37 -17.19 1.71
CA ARG A 215 8.38 -16.11 1.77
C ARG A 215 8.00 -14.86 0.96
N ARG A 216 6.97 -14.93 0.11
CA ARG A 216 6.58 -13.79 -0.73
C ARG A 216 5.92 -12.74 0.15
N GLY A 217 6.43 -11.51 0.08
CA GLY A 217 5.90 -10.40 0.88
C GLY A 217 6.59 -10.22 2.23
N GLU A 218 7.75 -10.86 2.47
CA GLU A 218 8.65 -10.46 3.53
C GLU A 218 9.49 -9.24 3.11
N TYR A 219 9.50 -8.23 3.96
CA TYR A 219 10.25 -7.00 3.77
C TYR A 219 11.18 -6.71 4.94
N ALA A 220 12.28 -6.04 4.65
CA ALA A 220 13.13 -5.40 5.64
C ALA A 220 13.03 -3.88 5.55
N LEU A 221 12.86 -3.23 6.69
CA LEU A 221 12.92 -1.78 6.82
C LEU A 221 14.32 -1.31 6.46
N PHE A 222 14.43 -0.27 5.65
CA PHE A 222 15.73 0.35 5.33
C PHE A 222 15.70 1.88 5.38
N GLY A 223 14.51 2.47 5.48
CA GLY A 223 14.34 3.92 5.54
C GLY A 223 13.12 4.30 6.35
N VAL A 224 13.23 5.38 7.12
CA VAL A 224 12.15 5.98 7.88
C VAL A 224 12.24 7.49 7.71
N VAL A 225 11.14 8.14 7.36
CA VAL A 225 11.02 9.60 7.42
C VAL A 225 10.12 9.94 8.59
N ASN A 226 10.65 10.70 9.54
CA ASN A 226 9.89 11.26 10.65
C ASN A 226 9.53 12.70 10.32
N HIS A 227 8.31 13.09 10.68
CA HIS A 227 7.89 14.48 10.72
C HIS A 227 7.79 14.89 12.18
N VAL A 228 8.61 15.81 12.65
CA VAL A 228 8.55 16.38 14.00
C VAL A 228 7.82 17.71 13.96
N GLY A 229 6.89 17.98 14.86
CA GLY A 229 6.11 19.23 14.86
C GLY A 229 4.62 19.01 14.63
N ASP A 230 3.90 20.04 14.18
CA ASP A 230 2.45 20.05 14.06
C ASP A 230 1.95 20.04 12.60
N LEU A 231 0.82 20.69 12.29
CA LEU A 231 0.27 20.76 10.94
C LEU A 231 0.88 21.91 10.11
N TYR A 232 1.28 22.99 10.77
CA TYR A 232 1.71 24.23 10.13
C TYR A 232 3.22 24.38 10.12
N HIS A 233 3.89 23.84 11.15
CA HIS A 233 5.33 23.88 11.28
C HIS A 233 5.84 22.52 11.72
N GLY A 234 6.76 21.99 10.95
CA GLY A 234 7.50 20.81 11.34
C GLY A 234 8.89 20.75 10.76
N HIS A 235 9.52 19.61 10.98
CA HIS A 235 10.88 19.31 10.59
C HIS A 235 10.95 17.84 10.19
N TYR A 236 11.45 17.58 8.98
CA TYR A 236 11.64 16.22 8.52
C TYR A 236 13.06 15.76 8.81
N VAL A 237 13.18 14.56 9.39
CA VAL A 237 14.45 13.85 9.54
C VAL A 237 14.29 12.45 9.01
N SER A 238 15.38 11.83 8.55
CA SER A 238 15.33 10.45 8.06
C SER A 238 16.31 9.55 8.80
N TYR A 239 15.88 8.31 9.02
CA TYR A 239 16.75 7.23 9.42
C TYR A 239 16.96 6.31 8.22
N CYS A 240 18.21 5.98 7.90
CA CYS A 240 18.52 5.06 6.81
C CYS A 240 19.45 3.95 7.32
N GLU A 241 19.20 2.72 6.87
CA GLU A 241 20.05 1.56 7.10
C GLU A 241 21.17 1.52 6.07
N ARG A 242 22.39 1.28 6.54
CA ARG A 242 23.55 0.99 5.69
C ARG A 242 24.47 0.01 6.38
N SER A 243 24.62 -1.17 5.78
CA SER A 243 25.55 -2.21 6.24
C SER A 243 25.25 -2.68 7.66
N ASP A 244 23.96 -2.84 7.98
CA ASP A 244 23.43 -3.22 9.29
C ASP A 244 23.60 -2.15 10.39
N HIS A 245 23.98 -0.92 10.00
CA HIS A 245 24.01 0.25 10.88
C HIS A 245 22.92 1.25 10.49
N TRP A 246 22.34 1.91 11.49
CA TRP A 246 21.33 2.96 11.28
C TRP A 246 21.95 4.34 11.42
N PHE A 247 21.61 5.26 10.52
CA PHE A 247 22.07 6.64 10.56
C PHE A 247 20.89 7.59 10.54
N LEU A 248 20.90 8.58 11.44
CA LEU A 248 19.99 9.71 11.45
C LEU A 248 20.57 10.84 10.59
N PHE A 249 19.85 11.21 9.55
CA PHE A 249 20.09 12.37 8.69
C PHE A 249 19.16 13.49 9.12
N ASN A 250 19.78 14.58 9.59
CA ASN A 250 19.12 15.80 10.01
C ASN A 250 19.77 16.97 9.27
N ASP A 251 19.24 17.28 8.09
CA ASP A 251 19.81 18.23 7.12
C ASP A 251 21.28 17.91 6.83
N LYS A 252 22.18 18.83 7.21
CA LYS A 252 23.64 18.70 7.04
C LYS A 252 24.32 17.81 8.09
N GLN A 253 23.59 17.37 9.12
CA GLN A 253 24.13 16.55 10.20
C GLN A 253 23.77 15.09 9.99
N VAL A 254 24.78 14.23 10.04
CA VAL A 254 24.60 12.77 9.99
C VAL A 254 25.19 12.18 11.26
N THR A 255 24.39 11.38 11.97
CA THR A 255 24.80 10.73 13.22
C THR A 255 24.43 9.27 13.17
N GLU A 256 25.30 8.39 13.66
CA GLU A 256 24.95 6.99 13.84
C GLU A 256 23.91 6.86 14.96
N SER A 257 22.86 6.08 14.71
CA SER A 257 21.84 5.73 15.69
C SER A 257 22.23 4.40 16.33
N PRO A 258 22.35 4.33 17.67
CA PRO A 258 22.81 3.10 18.35
C PRO A 258 21.79 1.96 18.31
N VAL A 259 20.54 2.27 17.97
CA VAL A 259 19.43 1.34 17.85
C VAL A 259 18.65 1.62 16.58
N SER A 260 17.88 0.64 16.14
CA SER A 260 16.96 0.77 15.02
C SER A 260 15.88 1.81 15.31
N PRO A 261 15.33 2.48 14.27
CA PRO A 261 14.29 3.48 14.46
C PRO A 261 13.01 2.90 15.08
N CYS A 262 12.72 1.60 14.93
CA CYS A 262 11.58 0.96 15.61
C CYS A 262 11.77 0.77 17.11
N GLU A 263 13.00 0.65 17.58
CA GLU A 263 13.32 0.51 19.02
C GLU A 263 13.53 1.85 19.71
N ARG A 264 13.72 2.93 18.95
CA ARG A 264 13.96 4.27 19.48
C ARG A 264 12.71 4.86 20.13
N PRO A 265 12.76 5.25 21.42
CA PRO A 265 11.66 5.91 22.09
C PRO A 265 11.22 7.20 21.38
N GLY A 266 9.91 7.37 21.20
CA GLY A 266 9.31 8.54 20.53
C GLY A 266 9.37 8.50 19.00
N CYS A 267 10.15 7.61 18.38
CA CYS A 267 10.21 7.52 16.92
C CYS A 267 8.84 7.15 16.33
N GLY A 268 8.11 6.22 16.96
CA GLY A 268 6.77 5.79 16.55
C GLY A 268 5.71 6.89 16.52
N SER A 269 5.83 7.98 17.28
CA SER A 269 4.87 9.11 17.24
C SER A 269 5.13 10.07 16.07
N GLU A 270 6.35 10.07 15.53
CA GLU A 270 6.78 10.99 14.48
C GLU A 270 6.90 10.32 13.10
N VAL A 271 6.91 8.99 13.03
CA VAL A 271 7.00 8.21 11.78
C VAL A 271 5.95 8.64 10.76
N TYR A 272 6.39 9.15 9.62
CA TYR A 272 5.50 9.61 8.55
C TYR A 272 5.53 8.69 7.33
N ILE A 273 6.73 8.29 6.89
CA ILE A 273 6.91 7.38 5.75
C ILE A 273 7.86 6.26 6.16
N LEU A 274 7.50 5.02 5.85
CA LEU A 274 8.33 3.83 6.05
C LEU A 274 8.71 3.25 4.68
N PHE A 275 9.98 2.92 4.53
CA PHE A 275 10.54 2.32 3.33
C PHE A 275 11.05 0.91 3.62
N TYR A 276 10.48 -0.03 2.90
CA TYR A 276 10.70 -1.46 3.07
C TYR A 276 11.22 -2.06 1.76
N ARG A 277 12.28 -2.87 1.81
CA ARG A 277 12.83 -3.62 0.66
C ARG A 277 12.42 -5.08 0.74
N SER A 278 11.99 -5.66 -0.38
CA SER A 278 11.62 -7.06 -0.43
C SER A 278 12.85 -7.93 -0.16
N LEU A 279 12.67 -8.96 0.68
CA LEU A 279 13.71 -9.92 1.02
C LEU A 279 13.68 -11.16 0.13
N THR A 280 12.60 -11.30 -0.63
CA THR A 280 12.53 -12.23 -1.74
C THR A 280 12.73 -11.49 -3.03
N HIS A 281 13.51 -12.06 -3.95
CA HIS A 281 13.53 -11.57 -5.33
C HIS A 281 12.10 -11.70 -5.90
N CYS A 282 11.43 -10.56 -6.09
CA CYS A 282 10.17 -10.51 -6.82
C CYS A 282 10.45 -10.92 -8.27
N CYS A 283 9.74 -11.94 -8.76
CA CYS A 283 9.85 -12.44 -10.13
C CYS A 283 9.28 -11.43 -11.14
#